data_AF-R7L309-F1
#
_entry.id   AF-R7L309-F1
#
_cell.length_a   1.000
_cell.length_b   1.000
_cell.length_c   1.000
_cell.angle_alpha   90.00
_cell.angle_beta   90.00
_cell.angle_gamma   90.00
#
_symmetry.space_group_name_H-M   'P 1'
#
loop_
_entity.id
_entity.type
_entity.pdbx_description
1 polymer ?
#
loop_
_entity_poly.entity_id
_entity_poly.type
_entity_poly.pdbx_seq_one_letter_code
_entity_poly.pdbx_strand_id
1 'polypeptide(L)'
;MYDEIVDKYYNEIYNYCCTKLNFSRTAAEDVTQEVFFALYKKLDRLKLSENIRIWLYRAADLEIKNYIRHNPSFVSLEECSDEISAAPIDFPFLSDNDLDCLSDKDKAIISDYYNGEDKESIAKANEMTLNALYIHIHRIRKKLAVSARKANKLRL
;
A
#
# COMPACT_ATOMS: atom_id res chain seq x y z
N MET A 1 -29.40 6.01 -16.47
CA MET A 1 -27.94 6.01 -16.71
C MET A 1 -27.13 5.66 -15.45
N TYR A 2 -27.19 6.43 -14.36
CA TYR A 2 -26.50 6.05 -13.11
C TYR A 2 -27.05 4.73 -12.54
N ASP A 3 -28.37 4.67 -12.38
CA ASP A 3 -29.04 3.50 -11.78
C ASP A 3 -28.77 2.21 -12.58
N GLU A 4 -28.74 2.28 -13.91
CA GLU A 4 -28.37 1.15 -14.77
C GLU A 4 -26.94 0.64 -14.53
N ILE A 5 -25.99 1.54 -14.22
CA ILE A 5 -24.61 1.16 -13.89
C ILE A 5 -24.57 0.53 -12.50
N VAL A 6 -25.30 1.10 -11.54
CA VAL A 6 -25.41 0.55 -10.18
C VAL A 6 -26.01 -0.84 -10.23
N ASP A 7 -27.19 -1.02 -10.84
CA ASP A 7 -27.86 -2.31 -10.96
C ASP A 7 -26.98 -3.37 -11.62
N LYS A 8 -26.16 -2.95 -12.60
CA LYS A 8 -25.25 -3.85 -13.32
C LYS A 8 -24.01 -4.24 -12.51
N TYR A 9 -23.38 -3.32 -11.78
CA TYR A 9 -22.05 -3.53 -11.20
C TYR A 9 -22.03 -3.56 -9.67
N TYR A 10 -23.12 -3.22 -8.98
CA TYR A 10 -23.13 -3.12 -7.52
C TYR A 10 -22.68 -4.41 -6.86
N ASN A 11 -23.31 -5.53 -7.21
CA ASN A 11 -22.96 -6.84 -6.64
C ASN A 11 -21.52 -7.25 -6.98
N GLU A 12 -21.04 -6.94 -8.18
CA GLU A 12 -19.68 -7.26 -8.62
C GLU A 12 -18.63 -6.50 -7.79
N ILE A 13 -18.82 -5.19 -7.62
CA ILE A 13 -17.92 -4.34 -6.83
C ILE A 13 -18.05 -4.65 -5.34
N TYR A 14 -19.26 -4.90 -4.84
CA TYR A 14 -19.48 -5.31 -3.46
C TYR A 14 -18.73 -6.60 -3.13
N ASN A 15 -18.84 -7.62 -3.98
CA ASN A 15 -18.14 -8.88 -3.80
C ASN A 15 -16.62 -8.68 -3.89
N TYR A 16 -16.15 -7.82 -4.79
CA TYR A 16 -14.73 -7.45 -4.85
C TYR A 16 -14.25 -6.83 -3.53
N CYS A 17 -14.96 -5.83 -3.00
CA CYS A 17 -14.66 -5.23 -1.70
C CYS A 17 -14.69 -6.26 -0.57
N CYS A 18 -15.67 -7.16 -0.55
CA CYS A 18 -15.73 -8.27 0.42
C CYS A 18 -14.45 -9.12 0.40
N THR A 19 -13.98 -9.52 -0.78
CA THR A 19 -12.76 -10.34 -0.89
C THR A 19 -11.51 -9.61 -0.42
N LYS A 20 -11.46 -8.28 -0.54
CA LYS A 20 -10.32 -7.44 -0.18
C LYS A 20 -10.34 -6.92 1.26
N LEU A 21 -11.48 -7.04 1.94
CA LEU A 21 -11.69 -6.54 3.30
C LEU A 21 -12.02 -7.70 4.27
N ASN A 22 -11.36 -8.85 4.06
CA ASN A 22 -11.49 -10.04 4.92
C ASN A 22 -12.94 -10.49 5.14
N PHE A 23 -13.79 -10.39 4.11
CA PHE A 23 -15.21 -10.72 4.15
C PHE A 23 -16.04 -9.93 5.18
N SER A 24 -15.55 -8.78 5.64
CA SER A 24 -16.32 -7.86 6.47
C SER A 24 -17.42 -7.21 5.64
N ARG A 25 -18.67 -7.59 5.94
CA ARG A 25 -19.86 -7.04 5.24
C ARG A 25 -19.98 -5.54 5.42
N THR A 26 -19.86 -5.05 6.65
CA THR A 26 -19.97 -3.62 6.96
C THR A 26 -18.93 -2.80 6.21
N ALA A 27 -17.66 -3.22 6.25
CA ALA A 27 -16.59 -2.51 5.54
C ALA A 27 -16.78 -2.55 4.02
N ALA A 28 -17.21 -3.68 3.48
CA ALA A 28 -17.47 -3.81 2.06
C ALA A 28 -18.66 -2.95 1.61
N GLU A 29 -19.73 -2.85 2.41
CA GLU A 29 -20.87 -1.96 2.16
C GLU A 29 -20.42 -0.49 2.14
N ASP A 30 -19.71 -0.05 3.17
CA ASP A 30 -19.21 1.33 3.28
C ASP A 30 -18.35 1.71 2.07
N VAL A 31 -17.35 0.89 1.73
CA VAL A 31 -16.46 1.14 0.61
C VAL A 31 -17.21 1.12 -0.72
N THR A 32 -18.15 0.20 -0.90
CA THR A 32 -18.95 0.13 -2.13
C THR A 32 -19.79 1.39 -2.30
N GLN A 33 -20.39 1.90 -1.22
CA GLN A 33 -21.15 3.16 -1.26
C GLN A 33 -20.26 4.33 -1.69
N GLU A 34 -19.04 4.44 -1.16
CA GLU A 34 -18.09 5.49 -1.55
C GLU A 34 -17.69 5.40 -3.03
N VAL A 35 -17.49 4.20 -3.57
CA VAL A 35 -17.19 3.99 -4.99
C VAL A 35 -18.30 4.52 -5.89
N PHE A 36 -19.55 4.16 -5.59
CA PHE A 36 -20.69 4.60 -6.39
C PHE A 36 -21.02 6.09 -6.17
N PHE A 37 -20.75 6.63 -4.99
CA PHE A 37 -20.82 8.06 -4.75
C PHE A 37 -19.76 8.84 -5.56
N ALA A 38 -18.53 8.32 -5.64
CA ALA A 38 -17.49 8.88 -6.48
C ALA A 38 -17.84 8.79 -7.98
N LEU A 39 -18.54 7.73 -8.38
CA LEU A 39 -19.08 7.60 -9.74
C LEU A 39 -20.09 8.70 -10.01
N TYR A 40 -21.08 8.86 -9.12
CA TYR A 40 -22.14 9.86 -9.27
C TYR A 40 -21.58 11.26 -9.52
N LYS A 41 -20.56 11.66 -8.74
CA LYS A 41 -19.88 12.97 -8.89
C LYS A 41 -19.14 13.16 -10.21
N LYS A 42 -18.74 12.07 -10.88
CA LYS A 42 -17.89 12.11 -12.08
C LYS A 42 -18.61 11.64 -13.34
N LEU A 43 -19.87 11.24 -13.21
CA LEU A 43 -20.66 10.60 -14.26
C LEU A 43 -20.75 11.49 -15.50
N ASP A 44 -20.97 12.79 -15.33
CA ASP A 44 -21.07 13.77 -16.43
C ASP A 44 -19.77 13.93 -17.22
N ARG A 45 -18.62 13.57 -16.63
CA ARG A 45 -17.29 13.72 -17.25
C ARG A 45 -16.76 12.41 -17.82
N LEU A 46 -17.30 11.28 -17.38
CA LEU A 46 -16.93 9.96 -17.88
C LEU A 46 -17.68 9.73 -19.20
N LYS A 47 -17.00 9.88 -20.33
CA LYS A 47 -17.54 9.45 -21.63
C LYS A 47 -17.75 7.94 -21.59
N LEU A 48 -18.99 7.53 -21.28
CA LEU A 48 -19.42 6.15 -21.14
C LEU A 48 -19.32 5.43 -22.49
N SER A 49 -18.51 4.38 -22.55
CA SER A 49 -18.82 3.23 -23.44
C SER A 49 -17.95 2.01 -23.13
N GLU A 50 -16.65 2.15 -22.80
CA GLU A 50 -15.79 0.95 -22.57
C GLU A 50 -14.99 0.93 -21.26
N ASN A 51 -14.79 2.07 -20.59
CA ASN A 51 -13.90 2.16 -19.43
C ASN A 51 -14.60 2.12 -18.06
N ILE A 52 -15.93 2.03 -17.99
CA ILE A 52 -16.66 2.21 -16.72
C ILE A 52 -16.36 1.10 -15.71
N ARG A 53 -16.31 -0.15 -16.17
CA ARG A 53 -16.00 -1.30 -15.31
C ARG A 53 -14.59 -1.19 -14.76
N ILE A 54 -13.60 -0.89 -15.61
CA ILE A 54 -12.20 -0.68 -15.20
C ILE A 54 -12.09 0.48 -14.22
N TRP A 55 -12.84 1.55 -14.46
CA TRP A 55 -12.86 2.71 -13.58
C TRP A 55 -13.44 2.36 -12.20
N LEU A 56 -14.51 1.57 -12.14
CA LEU A 56 -15.11 1.11 -10.88
C LEU A 56 -14.14 0.29 -10.03
N TYR A 57 -13.40 -0.65 -10.65
CA TYR A 57 -12.38 -1.42 -9.94
C TYR A 57 -11.23 -0.55 -9.42
N ARG A 58 -10.78 0.43 -10.22
CA ARG A 58 -9.73 1.38 -9.78
C ARG A 58 -10.22 2.27 -8.64
N ALA A 59 -11.47 2.70 -8.70
CA ALA A 59 -12.09 3.45 -7.61
C ALA A 59 -12.20 2.57 -6.35
N ALA A 60 -12.63 1.32 -6.49
CA ALA A 60 -12.69 0.37 -5.38
C ALA A 60 -11.31 0.16 -4.73
N ASP A 61 -10.25 -0.06 -5.50
CA ASP A 61 -8.89 -0.17 -4.96
C ASP A 61 -8.44 1.07 -4.18
N LEU A 62 -8.80 2.26 -4.68
CA LEU A 62 -8.49 3.52 -4.01
C LEU A 62 -9.26 3.63 -2.68
N GLU A 63 -10.56 3.35 -2.70
CA GLU A 63 -11.38 3.45 -1.50
C GLU A 63 -11.09 2.36 -0.47
N ILE A 64 -10.75 1.14 -0.89
CA ILE A 64 -10.23 0.09 0.01
C ILE A 64 -8.95 0.57 0.71
N LYS A 65 -8.00 1.14 -0.04
CA LYS A 65 -6.75 1.69 0.55
C LYS A 65 -7.04 2.84 1.52
N ASN A 66 -7.96 3.74 1.16
CA ASN A 66 -8.38 4.81 2.04
C ASN A 66 -9.04 4.27 3.31
N TYR A 67 -9.92 3.27 3.19
CA TYR A 67 -10.60 2.65 4.30
C TYR A 67 -9.62 1.99 5.27
N ILE A 68 -8.70 1.16 4.75
CA ILE A 68 -7.66 0.49 5.55
C ILE A 68 -6.75 1.52 6.25
N ARG A 69 -6.39 2.62 5.57
CA ARG A 69 -5.59 3.70 6.17
C ARG A 69 -6.26 4.34 7.39
N HIS A 70 -7.58 4.48 7.37
CA HIS A 70 -8.34 5.05 8.50
C HIS A 70 -8.81 3.99 9.51
N ASN A 71 -8.73 2.70 9.16
CA ASN A 71 -9.14 1.58 9.99
C ASN A 71 -7.98 0.59 10.14
N PRO A 72 -6.98 0.89 11.00
CA PRO A 72 -5.76 0.08 11.13
C PRO A 72 -6.01 -1.36 11.61
N SER A 73 -7.19 -1.67 12.14
CA SER A 73 -7.62 -3.03 12.48
C SER A 73 -7.79 -3.96 11.26
N PHE A 74 -7.93 -3.39 10.05
CA PHE A 74 -7.98 -4.15 8.79
C PHE A 74 -6.60 -4.48 8.24
N VAL A 75 -5.53 -3.85 8.75
CA VAL A 75 -4.16 -4.22 8.40
C VAL A 75 -3.84 -5.51 9.12
N SER A 76 -4.11 -6.65 8.47
CA SER A 76 -3.45 -7.89 8.89
C SER A 76 -1.95 -7.71 8.69
N LEU A 77 -1.16 -7.99 9.73
CA LEU A 77 0.30 -8.02 9.63
C LEU A 77 0.76 -8.95 8.47
N GLU A 78 -0.06 -9.91 8.07
CA GLU A 78 0.13 -10.81 6.92
C GLU A 78 0.01 -10.13 5.55
N GLU A 79 -0.79 -9.09 5.35
CA GLU A 79 -0.89 -8.45 4.00
C GLU A 79 0.30 -7.52 3.70
N CYS A 80 1.07 -7.16 4.74
CA CYS A 80 2.42 -6.64 4.54
C CYS A 80 3.44 -7.77 4.32
N SER A 81 3.10 -9.05 4.60
CA SER A 81 4.01 -10.20 4.54
C SER A 81 4.03 -10.94 3.20
N ASP A 82 3.02 -10.77 2.35
CA ASP A 82 3.08 -11.34 0.99
C ASP A 82 4.10 -10.65 0.07
N GLU A 83 4.67 -9.51 0.48
CA GLU A 83 5.88 -8.93 -0.10
C GLU A 83 7.17 -9.18 0.74
N ILE A 84 7.07 -9.90 1.86
CA ILE A 84 8.20 -10.25 2.77
C ILE A 84 9.00 -11.47 2.27
N SER A 85 8.53 -12.21 1.26
CA SER A 85 9.30 -13.31 0.64
C SER A 85 10.27 -12.88 -0.47
N ALA A 86 10.75 -11.62 -0.44
CA ALA A 86 11.80 -11.15 -1.34
C ALA A 86 13.16 -11.12 -0.63
N ALA A 87 13.67 -12.32 -0.33
CA ALA A 87 15.02 -12.65 0.14
C ALA A 87 15.53 -11.93 1.43
N PRO A 88 16.24 -12.64 2.32
CA PRO A 88 17.06 -11.96 3.31
C PRO A 88 18.16 -11.22 2.55
N ILE A 89 17.94 -9.93 2.29
CA ILE A 89 19.04 -9.03 1.97
C ILE A 89 19.86 -8.94 3.26
N ASP A 90 20.86 -9.80 3.35
CA ASP A 90 21.95 -9.65 4.30
C ASP A 90 22.63 -8.33 3.93
N PHE A 91 22.45 -7.33 4.79
CA PHE A 91 22.99 -6.00 4.66
C PHE A 91 24.52 -5.83 4.91
N PRO A 92 25.39 -6.84 5.16
CA PRO A 92 26.82 -6.58 5.37
C PRO A 92 27.60 -6.06 4.14
N PHE A 93 26.98 -5.79 2.99
CA PHE A 93 27.69 -5.44 1.75
C PHE A 93 27.04 -4.31 0.92
N LEU A 94 26.47 -3.29 1.56
CA LEU A 94 26.05 -2.08 0.82
C LEU A 94 27.15 -1.03 0.91
N SER A 95 27.61 -0.54 -0.25
CA SER A 95 28.56 0.58 -0.32
C SER A 95 27.81 1.90 -0.15
N ASP A 96 28.47 2.97 0.30
CA ASP A 96 27.84 4.29 0.51
C ASP A 96 27.04 4.79 -0.72
N ASN A 97 27.44 4.40 -1.93
CA ASN A 97 26.75 4.74 -3.18
C ASN A 97 25.34 4.12 -3.31
N ASP A 98 25.06 3.03 -2.60
CA ASP A 98 23.75 2.35 -2.66
C ASP A 98 22.69 3.05 -1.79
N LEU A 99 23.12 3.93 -0.87
CA LEU A 99 22.26 4.68 0.04
C LEU A 99 21.78 6.01 -0.53
N ASP A 100 22.31 6.48 -1.67
CA ASP A 100 21.92 7.77 -2.27
C ASP A 100 20.44 7.85 -2.68
N CYS A 101 19.77 6.71 -2.83
CA CYS A 101 18.33 6.66 -3.09
C CYS A 101 17.46 6.88 -1.83
N LEU A 102 18.07 7.01 -0.65
CA LEU A 102 17.40 7.20 0.62
C LEU A 102 17.49 8.66 1.08
N SER A 103 16.41 9.13 1.71
CA SER A 103 16.41 10.39 2.45
C SER A 103 17.32 10.30 3.67
N ASP A 104 17.86 11.42 4.13
CA ASP A 104 18.71 11.48 5.34
C ASP A 104 18.00 10.87 6.56
N LYS A 105 16.68 11.04 6.65
CA LYS A 105 15.86 10.39 7.69
C LYS A 105 15.82 8.86 7.55
N ASP A 106 15.68 8.35 6.33
CA ASP A 106 15.66 6.90 6.05
C ASP A 106 17.03 6.27 6.36
N LYS A 107 18.12 6.98 6.07
CA LYS A 107 19.51 6.58 6.39
C LYS A 107 19.74 6.48 7.91
N ALA A 108 19.27 7.47 8.67
CA ALA A 108 19.37 7.47 10.13
C ALA A 108 18.60 6.28 10.73
N ILE A 109 17.32 6.12 10.36
CA ILE A 109 16.46 5.06 10.90
C ILE A 109 17.04 3.65 10.62
N ILE A 110 17.56 3.41 9.41
CA ILE A 110 18.12 2.10 9.09
C ILE A 110 19.48 1.86 9.77
N SER A 111 20.30 2.92 9.93
CA SER A 111 21.54 2.87 10.69
C SER A 111 21.28 2.49 12.14
N ASP A 112 20.39 3.22 12.83
CA ASP A 112 20.06 3.00 14.24
C ASP A 112 19.48 1.59 14.47
N TYR A 113 18.66 1.11 13.52
CA TYR A 113 18.09 -0.23 13.57
C TYR A 113 19.13 -1.36 13.52
N TYR A 114 20.19 -1.21 12.70
CA TYR A 114 21.25 -2.22 12.58
C TYR A 114 22.39 -2.04 13.58
N ASN A 115 22.56 -0.84 14.14
CA ASN A 115 23.48 -0.58 15.25
C ASN A 115 23.07 -1.27 16.55
N GLY A 116 21.88 -1.89 16.57
CA GLY A 116 21.38 -2.66 17.71
C GLY A 116 20.73 -1.79 18.78
N GLU A 117 20.31 -0.57 18.44
CA GLU A 117 19.52 0.24 19.35
C GLU A 117 18.16 -0.40 19.65
N ASP A 118 17.59 -0.03 20.79
CA ASP A 118 16.28 -0.51 21.18
C ASP A 118 15.20 -0.05 20.19
N LYS A 119 14.45 -1.02 19.66
CA LYS A 119 13.48 -0.79 18.58
C LYS A 119 12.34 0.11 19.04
N GLU A 120 11.95 0.04 20.31
CA GLU A 120 10.94 0.93 20.87
C GLU A 120 11.46 2.37 20.97
N SER A 121 12.74 2.53 21.31
CA SER A 121 13.41 3.83 21.40
C SER A 121 13.55 4.49 20.02
N ILE A 122 13.94 3.73 18.98
CA ILE A 122 13.96 4.22 17.59
C ILE A 122 12.56 4.66 17.16
N ALA A 123 11.53 3.86 17.45
CA ALA A 123 10.16 4.17 17.09
C ALA A 123 9.68 5.45 17.79
N LYS A 124 9.94 5.60 19.09
CA LYS A 124 9.61 6.81 19.85
C LYS A 124 10.36 8.05 19.35
N ALA A 125 11.66 7.92 19.07
CA ALA A 125 12.48 9.02 18.56
C ALA A 125 12.01 9.54 17.20
N ASN A 126 11.36 8.68 16.41
CA ASN A 126 10.79 9.01 15.11
C ASN A 126 9.26 9.18 15.12
N GLU A 127 8.65 9.37 16.30
CA GLU A 127 7.21 9.60 16.49
C GLU A 127 6.32 8.54 15.84
N MET A 128 6.76 7.29 15.83
CA MET A 128 6.06 6.17 15.19
C MET A 128 5.79 5.01 16.15
N THR A 129 4.81 4.18 15.81
CA THR A 129 4.59 2.92 16.52
C THR A 129 5.65 1.89 16.14
N LEU A 130 5.86 0.89 16.98
CA LEU A 130 6.81 -0.19 16.69
C LEU A 130 6.49 -0.92 15.38
N ASN A 131 5.19 -1.10 15.08
CA ASN A 131 4.75 -1.69 13.82
C ASN A 131 5.06 -0.77 12.62
N ALA A 132 4.86 0.54 12.76
CA ALA A 132 5.21 1.51 11.74
C ALA A 132 6.73 1.52 11.45
N LEU A 133 7.58 1.35 12.47
CA LEU A 133 9.02 1.18 12.30
C LEU A 133 9.37 -0.05 11.44
N TYR A 134 8.79 -1.21 11.73
CA TYR A 134 9.05 -2.43 10.95
C TYR A 134 8.62 -2.28 9.48
N ILE A 135 7.45 -1.69 9.23
CA ILE A 135 6.97 -1.39 7.87
C ILE A 135 7.93 -0.42 7.17
N HIS A 136 8.41 0.60 7.89
CA HIS A 136 9.34 1.60 7.35
C HIS A 136 10.67 0.97 6.93
N ILE A 137 11.28 0.15 7.79
CA ILE A 137 12.51 -0.60 7.51
C ILE A 137 12.32 -1.52 6.29
N HIS A 138 11.19 -2.22 6.20
CA HIS A 138 10.89 -3.05 5.03
C HIS A 138 10.84 -2.23 3.73
N ARG A 139 10.16 -1.08 3.75
CA ARG A 139 10.10 -0.17 2.58
C ARG A 139 11.47 0.35 2.18
N ILE A 140 12.33 0.68 3.14
CA ILE A 140 13.73 1.08 2.89
C ILE A 140 14.49 -0.05 2.21
N ARG A 141 14.42 -1.30 2.73
CA ARG A 141 15.04 -2.48 2.11
C ARG A 141 14.54 -2.71 0.68
N LYS A 142 13.24 -2.53 0.43
CA LYS A 142 12.65 -2.65 -0.92
C LYS A 142 13.18 -1.60 -1.89
N LYS A 143 13.29 -0.33 -1.45
CA LYS A 143 13.88 0.76 -2.26
C LYS A 143 15.32 0.43 -2.66
N LEU A 144 16.13 -0.04 -1.71
CA LEU A 144 17.52 -0.44 -1.95
C LEU A 144 17.61 -1.61 -2.93
N ALA A 145 16.76 -2.63 -2.79
CA ALA A 145 16.73 -3.77 -3.71
C ALA A 145 16.41 -3.37 -5.16
N VAL A 146 15.47 -2.45 -5.35
CA VAL A 146 15.11 -1.92 -6.68
C VAL A 146 16.26 -1.10 -7.27
N SER A 147 16.91 -0.28 -6.45
CA SER A 147 18.07 0.53 -6.87
C SER A 147 19.24 -0.36 -7.31
N ALA A 148 19.60 -1.37 -6.50
CA ALA A 148 20.67 -2.31 -6.79
C ALA A 148 20.43 -3.08 -8.11
N ARG A 149 19.20 -3.53 -8.38
CA ARG A 149 18.84 -4.16 -9.66
C ARG A 149 19.00 -3.21 -10.85
N LYS A 150 18.63 -1.94 -10.68
CA LYS A 150 18.77 -0.92 -11.73
C LYS A 150 20.24 -0.61 -12.02
N ALA A 151 21.07 -0.49 -10.99
CA ALA A 151 22.50 -0.27 -11.11
C ALA A 151 23.21 -1.45 -11.80
N ASN A 152 22.82 -2.69 -11.49
CA ASN A 152 23.40 -3.87 -12.11
C ASN A 152 23.00 -4.03 -13.59
N LYS A 153 21.80 -3.57 -13.96
CA LYS A 153 21.30 -3.58 -15.34
C LYS A 153 21.93 -2.50 -16.24
N LEU A 154 22.56 -1.48 -15.65
CA LEU A 154 23.29 -0.41 -16.35
C LEU A 154 24.78 -0.74 -16.55
N ARG A 155 25.27 -1.82 -15.96
CA ARG A 155 26.66 -2.30 -16.06
C ARG A 155 26.84 -3.45 -17.06
N LEU A 156 25.76 -3.89 -17.71
CA LEU A 156 25.71 -4.88 -18.80
C LEU A 156 25.44 -4.17 -20.13
#